data_AF-A0A4R4XZR4-F1
#
_entry.id   AF-A0A4R4XZR4-F1
#
_cell.length_a   1.000
_cell.length_b   1.000
_cell.length_c   1.000
_cell.angle_alpha   90.00
_cell.angle_beta   90.00
_cell.angle_gamma   90.00
#
_symmetry.space_group_name_H-M   'P 1'
#
loop_
_entity.id
_entity.type
_entity.pdbx_description
1 polymer ?
#
loop_
_entity_poly.entity_id
_entity_poly.type
_entity_poly.pdbx_seq_one_letter_code
_entity_poly.pdbx_strand_id
1 'polypeptide(L)'
;MRNLTRGALALTLPLVLPAALCAAPAQAAPPSAPPGAKEGWRLVADEPFNRHLDDRRAPWKPDGDGPSSPYNVDMYDNDGAYFDTVGGPAFRQQLAKMKTYRKSFAFGKRGWLTAELAARDADGDGRPDTPPTLTSRGGVAHLDEPAHQAGVVIRSTRDLPAEYRVEMTLRGLDFGGQRGGSWDYPDGRINGYSPDGCKTNFPWASGGDFARPECEWANVRTDSNGFYYMSIMDYRQVAPHNNVFVHAHRKVAMDGYNRYKYTGTGLLNCNPVTKQYEPYSAGTGNGVNALFMTDDRRYATMPGTEYLMQSECGFRKGGAIVSAVDMKPELLPEQPYTFAIERRDGAYTMEMSGVFAHVGRATFRYTRAFVQDGEPIWHYNQRPDEYDGRFDADWTWQGPGGTLTDRGTWPAGSAYPDRFMIGDPHMNFYEGSAKVDDIRLYVPD
;
A
#
# COMPACT_ATOMS: atom_id res chain seq x y z
N MET A 1 -24.55 9.75 84.64
CA MET A 1 -23.65 10.28 83.61
C MET A 1 -23.52 9.25 82.50
N ARG A 2 -23.84 9.66 81.25
CA ARG A 2 -23.53 9.09 79.91
C ARG A 2 -23.25 7.58 79.81
N ASN A 3 -24.18 6.79 79.28
CA ASN A 3 -24.40 6.44 77.85
C ASN A 3 -23.23 5.71 77.17
N LEU A 4 -23.49 4.47 76.71
CA LEU A 4 -23.21 3.96 75.36
C LEU A 4 -23.57 2.46 75.28
N THR A 5 -24.67 2.14 74.59
CA THR A 5 -24.88 0.79 74.02
C THR A 5 -25.48 0.92 72.63
N ARG A 6 -24.95 0.06 71.76
CA ARG A 6 -25.03 0.04 70.31
C ARG A 6 -26.43 -0.36 69.81
N GLY A 7 -26.89 0.28 68.75
CA GLY A 7 -27.97 -0.18 67.90
C GLY A 7 -27.57 0.01 66.45
N ALA A 8 -27.42 -1.10 65.72
CA ALA A 8 -27.06 -1.13 64.31
C ALA A 8 -28.24 -0.64 63.45
N LEU A 9 -28.01 0.34 62.58
CA LEU A 9 -28.93 0.72 61.51
C LEU A 9 -28.52 0.00 60.23
N ALA A 10 -29.42 -0.83 59.71
CA ALA A 10 -29.36 -1.37 58.35
C ALA A 10 -29.74 -0.26 57.37
N LEU A 11 -28.80 0.10 56.49
CA LEU A 11 -29.03 0.97 55.33
C LEU A 11 -29.10 0.10 54.09
N THR A 12 -30.31 -0.05 53.57
CA THR A 12 -30.61 -0.62 52.25
C THR A 12 -30.13 0.33 51.16
N LEU A 13 -29.06 -0.03 50.45
CA LEU A 13 -28.65 0.60 49.19
C LEU A 13 -29.44 -0.02 48.02
N PRO A 14 -29.97 0.79 47.09
CA PRO A 14 -30.56 0.26 45.86
C PRO A 14 -29.44 -0.27 44.94
N LEU A 15 -29.56 -1.54 44.55
CA LEU A 15 -28.79 -2.14 43.47
C LEU A 15 -29.17 -1.44 42.15
N VAL A 16 -28.28 -0.59 41.66
CA VAL A 16 -28.29 -0.15 40.26
C VAL A 16 -27.51 -1.22 39.48
N LEU A 17 -28.23 -2.11 38.80
CA LEU A 17 -27.68 -3.04 37.83
C LEU A 17 -27.18 -2.24 36.61
N PRO A 18 -25.89 -2.27 36.26
CA PRO A 18 -25.45 -1.77 34.97
C PRO A 18 -26.01 -2.70 33.89
N ALA A 19 -26.85 -2.16 33.01
CA ALA A 19 -27.20 -2.82 31.76
C ALA A 19 -25.93 -2.96 30.93
N ALA A 20 -25.32 -4.14 30.97
CA ALA A 20 -24.26 -4.52 30.04
C ALA A 20 -24.84 -4.51 28.62
N LEU A 21 -24.51 -3.50 27.83
CA LEU A 21 -24.59 -3.57 26.38
C LEU A 21 -23.59 -4.65 25.94
N CYS A 22 -24.07 -5.89 25.83
CA CYS A 22 -23.33 -6.97 25.19
C CYS A 22 -23.11 -6.58 23.73
N ALA A 23 -21.91 -6.10 23.40
CA ALA A 23 -21.44 -6.09 22.03
C ALA A 23 -21.45 -7.54 21.53
N ALA A 24 -22.22 -7.81 20.48
CA ALA A 24 -22.24 -9.12 19.86
C ALA A 24 -20.82 -9.46 19.34
N PRO A 25 -20.29 -10.66 19.62
CA PRO A 25 -19.02 -11.11 19.04
C PRO A 25 -19.13 -11.17 17.51
N ALA A 26 -18.05 -10.82 16.82
CA ALA A 26 -17.94 -10.92 15.37
C ALA A 26 -18.39 -12.31 14.89
N GLN A 27 -19.46 -12.34 14.10
CA GLN A 27 -19.99 -13.57 13.54
C GLN A 27 -19.10 -14.01 12.37
N ALA A 28 -18.56 -15.23 12.47
CA ALA A 28 -17.91 -15.89 11.34
C ALA A 28 -18.93 -16.06 10.21
N ALA A 29 -18.69 -15.39 9.07
CA ALA A 29 -19.54 -15.52 7.90
C ALA A 29 -19.43 -16.95 7.31
N PRO A 30 -20.56 -17.56 6.88
CA PRO A 30 -20.55 -18.85 6.19
C PRO A 30 -19.83 -18.77 4.82
N PRO A 31 -19.39 -19.90 4.26
CA PRO A 31 -18.61 -19.94 3.03
C PRO A 31 -19.37 -19.38 1.81
N SER A 32 -18.74 -18.38 1.18
CA SER A 32 -18.87 -17.85 -0.19
C SER A 32 -20.15 -18.15 -0.98
N ALA A 33 -20.98 -17.10 -1.15
CA ALA A 33 -21.98 -16.99 -2.21
C ALA A 33 -21.34 -17.07 -3.62
N PRO A 34 -22.09 -17.47 -4.67
CA PRO A 34 -21.57 -17.54 -6.04
C PRO A 34 -21.06 -16.18 -6.55
N PRO A 35 -20.04 -16.17 -7.43
CA PRO A 35 -19.42 -14.95 -7.93
C PRO A 35 -20.39 -14.18 -8.83
N GLY A 36 -20.86 -13.01 -8.40
CA GLY A 36 -21.54 -12.07 -9.30
C GLY A 36 -22.52 -11.08 -8.68
N ALA A 37 -23.21 -11.44 -7.59
CA ALA A 37 -24.14 -10.54 -6.91
C ALA A 37 -23.67 -10.32 -5.48
N LYS A 38 -23.16 -9.11 -5.21
CA LYS A 38 -22.98 -8.61 -3.85
C LYS A 38 -24.13 -7.66 -3.59
N GLU A 39 -24.77 -7.75 -2.43
CA GLU A 39 -25.96 -6.95 -2.12
C GLU A 39 -25.68 -5.45 -2.34
N GLY A 40 -26.47 -4.82 -3.21
CA GLY A 40 -26.32 -3.41 -3.58
C GLY A 40 -25.17 -3.08 -4.53
N TRP A 41 -24.59 -4.08 -5.20
CA TRP A 41 -23.46 -3.95 -6.13
C TRP A 41 -23.62 -4.82 -7.38
N ARG A 42 -23.52 -4.18 -8.55
CA ARG A 42 -23.54 -4.81 -9.87
C ARG A 42 -22.14 -4.97 -10.44
N LEU A 43 -21.77 -6.19 -10.81
CA LEU A 43 -20.51 -6.49 -11.52
C LEU A 43 -20.51 -5.84 -12.92
N VAL A 44 -19.47 -5.05 -13.24
CA VAL A 44 -19.32 -4.38 -14.54
C VAL A 44 -18.05 -4.76 -15.30
N ALA A 45 -17.02 -5.25 -14.60
CA ALA A 45 -15.84 -5.84 -15.20
C ALA A 45 -15.28 -6.96 -14.32
N ASP A 46 -14.69 -7.96 -14.97
CA ASP A 46 -14.10 -9.15 -14.37
C ASP A 46 -12.91 -9.55 -15.26
N GLU A 47 -11.78 -9.83 -14.63
CA GLU A 47 -10.61 -10.44 -15.25
C GLU A 47 -10.22 -11.69 -14.45
N PRO A 48 -10.59 -12.89 -14.94
CA PRO A 48 -10.27 -14.16 -14.29
C PRO A 48 -8.98 -14.78 -14.83
N PHE A 49 -8.20 -14.05 -15.64
CA PHE A 49 -6.92 -14.48 -16.24
C PHE A 49 -6.98 -15.76 -17.09
N ASN A 50 -8.17 -16.17 -17.52
CA ASN A 50 -8.38 -17.32 -18.41
C ASN A 50 -7.81 -17.08 -19.82
N ARG A 51 -7.64 -15.82 -20.22
CA ARG A 51 -6.93 -15.46 -21.46
C ARG A 51 -5.45 -15.34 -21.15
N HIS A 52 -4.63 -16.03 -21.94
CA HIS A 52 -3.18 -15.95 -21.80
C HIS A 52 -2.67 -14.52 -21.98
N LEU A 53 -2.03 -14.00 -20.94
CA LEU A 53 -1.25 -12.76 -20.94
C LEU A 53 0.20 -13.13 -21.21
N ASP A 54 0.76 -12.55 -22.26
CA ASP A 54 2.16 -12.70 -22.67
C ASP A 54 2.76 -11.32 -22.87
N ASP A 55 3.45 -10.83 -21.84
CA ASP A 55 4.05 -9.50 -21.82
C ASP A 55 5.23 -9.34 -22.80
N ARG A 56 5.76 -10.44 -23.35
CA ARG A 56 6.82 -10.39 -24.38
C ARG A 56 6.34 -9.76 -25.68
N ARG A 57 5.02 -9.66 -25.87
CA ARG A 57 4.41 -8.99 -27.04
C ARG A 57 4.42 -7.47 -26.93
N ALA A 58 4.61 -6.93 -25.72
CA ALA A 58 4.73 -5.50 -25.50
C ALA A 58 6.21 -5.10 -25.42
N PRO A 59 6.67 -4.13 -26.23
CA PRO A 59 8.07 -3.73 -26.23
C PRO A 59 8.41 -2.90 -24.99
N TRP A 60 9.63 -3.09 -24.50
CA TRP A 60 10.27 -2.14 -23.60
C TRP A 60 10.62 -0.86 -24.36
N LYS A 61 10.37 0.30 -23.75
CA LYS A 61 10.71 1.61 -24.30
C LYS A 61 11.54 2.38 -23.28
N PRO A 62 12.62 3.05 -23.69
CA PRO A 62 13.34 3.94 -22.80
C PRO A 62 12.41 5.07 -22.35
N ASP A 63 12.52 5.43 -21.08
CA ASP A 63 11.88 6.58 -20.46
C ASP A 63 12.99 7.49 -19.96
N GLY A 64 13.06 8.69 -20.53
CA GLY A 64 14.07 9.68 -20.15
C GLY A 64 13.71 10.46 -18.89
N ASP A 65 12.59 10.11 -18.24
CA ASP A 65 11.92 10.91 -17.22
C ASP A 65 11.61 12.34 -17.73
N GLY A 66 11.34 13.27 -16.81
CA GLY A 66 11.12 14.68 -17.08
C GLY A 66 9.83 15.00 -17.83
N PRO A 67 9.60 16.27 -18.21
CA PRO A 67 8.31 16.75 -18.72
C PRO A 67 7.81 16.09 -20.01
N SER A 68 8.69 15.43 -20.78
CA SER A 68 8.32 14.68 -21.97
C SER A 68 7.87 13.24 -21.68
N SER A 69 8.18 12.72 -20.49
CA SER A 69 7.73 11.39 -20.08
C SER A 69 6.20 11.38 -19.93
N PRO A 70 5.50 10.35 -20.45
CA PRO A 70 4.08 10.20 -20.17
C PRO A 70 3.80 9.88 -18.69
N TYR A 71 4.83 9.53 -17.92
CA TYR A 71 4.76 9.23 -16.51
C TYR A 71 5.06 10.45 -15.62
N ASN A 72 5.41 11.60 -16.22
CA ASN A 72 5.66 12.83 -15.46
C ASN A 72 4.38 13.43 -14.89
N VAL A 73 4.31 13.48 -13.56
CA VAL A 73 3.18 14.03 -12.82
C VAL A 73 3.56 15.32 -12.11
N ASP A 74 4.54 15.30 -11.22
CA ASP A 74 4.92 16.47 -10.42
C ASP A 74 6.38 16.44 -9.93
N MET A 75 6.70 17.28 -8.94
CA MET A 75 8.05 17.46 -8.41
C MET A 75 8.62 16.26 -7.64
N TYR A 76 7.81 15.24 -7.33
CA TYR A 76 8.25 14.02 -6.66
C TYR A 76 8.65 12.91 -7.62
N ASP A 77 8.54 13.13 -8.94
CA ASP A 77 8.88 12.13 -9.94
C ASP A 77 10.36 11.70 -9.85
N ASN A 78 10.74 10.65 -10.59
CA ASN A 78 12.05 10.01 -10.55
C ASN A 78 13.21 10.98 -10.74
N ASP A 79 12.99 12.05 -11.50
CA ASP A 79 13.96 13.09 -11.78
C ASP A 79 13.45 14.47 -11.28
N GLY A 80 12.46 14.46 -10.39
CA GLY A 80 11.74 15.64 -9.93
C GLY A 80 12.57 16.58 -9.05
N ALA A 81 12.09 17.83 -8.94
CA ALA A 81 12.75 18.90 -8.20
C ALA A 81 12.96 18.59 -6.71
N TYR A 82 12.17 17.67 -6.13
CA TYR A 82 12.40 17.18 -4.77
C TYR A 82 13.82 16.61 -4.63
N PHE A 83 14.22 15.71 -5.52
CA PHE A 83 15.53 15.05 -5.45
C PHE A 83 16.68 15.98 -5.79
N ASP A 84 16.47 16.96 -6.69
CA ASP A 84 17.43 18.05 -6.89
C ASP A 84 17.69 18.80 -5.60
N THR A 85 16.65 19.04 -4.81
CA THR A 85 16.77 19.81 -3.57
C THR A 85 17.47 19.01 -2.48
N VAL A 86 17.04 17.76 -2.24
CA VAL A 86 17.58 16.96 -1.11
C VAL A 86 18.90 16.27 -1.42
N GLY A 87 19.17 15.94 -2.68
CA GLY A 87 20.40 15.29 -3.10
C GLY A 87 21.38 16.20 -3.86
N GLY A 88 20.94 17.37 -4.30
CA GLY A 88 21.79 18.34 -4.99
C GLY A 88 22.37 17.80 -6.32
N PRO A 89 23.49 18.38 -6.79
CA PRO A 89 24.17 17.92 -7.99
C PRO A 89 24.59 16.44 -7.95
N ALA A 90 24.85 15.89 -6.75
CA ALA A 90 25.23 14.49 -6.59
C ALA A 90 24.08 13.54 -7.01
N PHE A 91 22.83 13.89 -6.72
CA PHE A 91 21.68 13.11 -7.18
C PHE A 91 21.65 12.97 -8.70
N ARG A 92 21.82 14.07 -9.44
CA ARG A 92 21.85 14.02 -10.92
C ARG A 92 23.00 13.18 -11.46
N GLN A 93 24.16 13.21 -10.80
CA GLN A 93 25.29 12.34 -11.17
C GLN A 93 24.97 10.86 -10.96
N GLN A 94 24.21 10.51 -9.92
CA GLN A 94 23.78 9.13 -9.67
C GLN A 94 22.68 8.68 -10.63
N LEU A 95 21.66 9.53 -10.83
CA LEU A 95 20.57 9.25 -11.76
C LEU A 95 21.09 8.98 -13.18
N ALA A 96 22.08 9.75 -13.63
CA ALA A 96 22.70 9.59 -14.96
C ALA A 96 23.46 8.27 -15.17
N LYS A 97 23.69 7.46 -14.12
CA LYS A 97 24.36 6.15 -14.22
C LYS A 97 23.45 5.04 -14.69
N MET A 98 22.14 5.27 -14.71
CA MET A 98 21.16 4.28 -15.14
C MET A 98 20.15 4.92 -16.09
N LYS A 99 19.44 4.07 -16.83
CA LYS A 99 18.25 4.49 -17.59
C LYS A 99 17.06 3.70 -17.11
N THR A 100 15.89 4.30 -17.19
CA THR A 100 14.63 3.60 -16.93
C THR A 100 14.02 3.15 -18.24
N TYR A 101 13.53 1.91 -18.25
CA TYR A 101 12.73 1.36 -19.33
C TYR A 101 11.34 1.04 -18.80
N ARG A 102 10.33 1.29 -19.64
CA ARG A 102 8.92 1.09 -19.34
C ARG A 102 8.31 0.11 -20.32
N LYS A 103 7.38 -0.72 -19.84
CA LYS A 103 6.52 -1.57 -20.66
C LYS A 103 5.08 -1.40 -20.20
N SER A 104 4.19 -1.11 -21.14
CA SER A 104 2.76 -0.93 -20.89
C SER A 104 1.93 -1.74 -21.88
N PHE A 105 0.90 -2.43 -21.39
CA PHE A 105 -0.10 -3.08 -22.24
C PHE A 105 -1.46 -3.21 -21.57
N ALA A 106 -2.52 -2.94 -22.33
CA ALA A 106 -3.90 -3.11 -21.88
C ALA A 106 -4.36 -4.57 -22.03
N PHE A 107 -5.14 -5.07 -21.09
CA PHE A 107 -5.69 -6.41 -21.10
C PHE A 107 -7.08 -6.48 -20.44
N GLY A 108 -7.64 -7.68 -20.49
CA GLY A 108 -9.00 -7.98 -20.09
C GLY A 108 -10.09 -7.45 -21.01
N LYS A 109 -11.34 -7.74 -20.66
CA LYS A 109 -12.49 -7.44 -21.53
C LYS A 109 -12.56 -5.93 -21.83
N ARG A 110 -12.39 -5.58 -23.11
CA ARG A 110 -12.34 -4.18 -23.58
C ARG A 110 -11.15 -3.36 -23.03
N GLY A 111 -10.05 -4.02 -22.64
CA GLY A 111 -8.84 -3.34 -22.18
C GLY A 111 -9.11 -2.48 -20.94
N TRP A 112 -9.82 -3.03 -19.95
CA TRP A 112 -10.18 -2.27 -18.76
C TRP A 112 -9.07 -2.25 -17.70
N LEU A 113 -8.09 -3.15 -17.84
CA LEU A 113 -6.86 -3.21 -17.05
C LEU A 113 -5.66 -2.85 -17.91
N THR A 114 -4.66 -2.25 -17.26
CA THR A 114 -3.34 -2.01 -17.85
C THR A 114 -2.26 -2.57 -16.93
N ALA A 115 -1.30 -3.27 -17.52
CA ALA A 115 -0.06 -3.62 -16.87
C ALA A 115 0.95 -2.51 -17.11
N GLU A 116 1.62 -2.03 -16.06
CA GLU A 116 2.71 -1.07 -16.15
C GLU A 116 3.92 -1.68 -15.44
N LEU A 117 5.00 -1.83 -16.19
CA LEU A 117 6.25 -2.42 -15.72
C LEU A 117 7.37 -1.41 -15.93
N ALA A 118 8.30 -1.36 -14.98
CA ALA A 118 9.52 -0.59 -15.08
C ALA A 118 10.72 -1.45 -14.71
N ALA A 119 11.87 -1.17 -15.31
CA ALA A 119 13.14 -1.78 -14.99
C ALA A 119 14.28 -0.83 -15.35
N ARG A 120 15.43 -0.97 -14.69
CA ARG A 120 16.63 -0.19 -14.99
C ARG A 120 17.49 -0.88 -16.03
N ASP A 121 18.21 -0.08 -16.79
CA ASP A 121 19.39 -0.45 -17.57
C ASP A 121 20.57 0.20 -16.84
N ALA A 122 21.24 -0.56 -15.98
CA ALA A 122 22.32 -0.11 -15.12
C ALA A 122 23.70 -0.28 -15.78
N ASP A 123 23.85 -1.21 -16.72
CA ASP A 123 25.10 -1.42 -17.47
C ASP A 123 25.20 -0.57 -18.75
N GLY A 124 24.09 0.03 -19.18
CA GLY A 124 24.01 0.94 -20.31
C GLY A 124 23.95 0.25 -21.67
N ASP A 125 23.67 -1.05 -21.73
CA ASP A 125 23.63 -1.84 -22.98
C ASP A 125 22.39 -1.55 -23.86
N GLY A 126 21.44 -0.76 -23.33
CA GLY A 126 20.21 -0.37 -24.00
C GLY A 126 19.03 -1.32 -23.78
N ARG A 127 19.12 -2.23 -22.80
CA ARG A 127 18.06 -3.17 -22.41
C ARG A 127 17.85 -3.14 -20.89
N PRO A 128 16.63 -3.39 -20.42
CA PRO A 128 16.40 -3.51 -18.98
C PRO A 128 17.09 -4.75 -18.40
N ASP A 129 17.76 -4.57 -17.28
CA ASP A 129 18.35 -5.59 -16.44
C ASP A 129 17.26 -6.33 -15.66
N THR A 130 17.34 -7.66 -15.67
CA THR A 130 16.50 -8.58 -14.88
C THR A 130 15.03 -8.12 -14.79
N PRO A 131 14.36 -7.87 -15.93
CA PRO A 131 13.08 -7.17 -15.94
C PRO A 131 11.98 -8.00 -15.27
N PRO A 132 10.99 -7.33 -14.65
CA PRO A 132 9.83 -8.01 -14.11
C PRO A 132 8.94 -8.49 -15.26
N THR A 133 8.01 -9.39 -14.95
CA THR A 133 7.04 -9.91 -15.92
C THR A 133 5.63 -9.94 -15.34
N LEU A 134 4.65 -9.80 -16.22
CA LEU A 134 3.25 -10.11 -15.93
C LEU A 134 2.72 -11.08 -16.99
N THR A 135 2.52 -12.34 -16.59
CA THR A 135 1.98 -13.37 -17.47
C THR A 135 0.74 -14.02 -16.88
N SER A 136 -0.02 -14.79 -17.66
CA SER A 136 -1.07 -15.64 -17.09
C SER A 136 -0.98 -17.08 -17.60
N ARG A 137 -1.23 -18.02 -16.69
CA ARG A 137 -1.26 -19.47 -16.97
C ARG A 137 -2.27 -20.14 -16.05
N GLY A 138 -3.11 -21.01 -16.60
CA GLY A 138 -4.10 -21.76 -15.82
C GLY A 138 -5.14 -20.91 -15.09
N GLY A 139 -5.52 -19.75 -15.64
CA GLY A 139 -6.49 -18.86 -14.99
C GLY A 139 -5.92 -18.07 -13.80
N VAL A 140 -4.60 -17.85 -13.79
CA VAL A 140 -3.90 -17.12 -12.72
C VAL A 140 -2.91 -16.16 -13.36
N ALA A 141 -2.90 -14.90 -12.93
CA ALA A 141 -1.84 -13.96 -13.23
C ALA A 141 -0.62 -14.20 -12.34
N HIS A 142 0.56 -14.11 -12.94
CA HIS A 142 1.86 -14.23 -12.30
C HIS A 142 2.61 -12.92 -12.46
N LEU A 143 2.85 -12.26 -11.33
CA LEU A 143 3.74 -11.13 -11.21
C LEU A 143 5.06 -11.69 -10.70
N ASP A 144 6.10 -11.64 -11.53
CA ASP A 144 7.42 -12.13 -11.18
C ASP A 144 8.41 -10.96 -11.29
N GLU A 145 9.02 -10.60 -10.16
CA GLU A 145 9.92 -9.45 -10.01
C GLU A 145 11.25 -9.90 -9.40
N PRO A 146 12.22 -10.27 -10.26
CA PRO A 146 13.47 -10.87 -9.81
C PRO A 146 14.50 -9.87 -9.25
N ALA A 147 14.25 -8.57 -9.34
CA ALA A 147 15.18 -7.54 -8.85
C ALA A 147 14.47 -6.30 -8.29
N HIS A 148 14.95 -5.82 -7.14
CA HIS A 148 14.47 -4.60 -6.46
C HIS A 148 14.59 -3.26 -7.21
N GLN A 149 15.19 -3.27 -8.40
CA GLN A 149 15.40 -2.10 -9.24
C GLN A 149 14.30 -1.98 -10.32
N ALA A 150 13.22 -2.73 -10.15
CA ALA A 150 12.11 -2.83 -11.08
C ALA A 150 10.79 -2.49 -10.38
N GLY A 151 9.69 -2.56 -11.13
CA GLY A 151 8.35 -2.58 -10.55
C GLY A 151 7.36 -3.19 -11.52
N VAL A 152 6.31 -3.80 -10.99
CA VAL A 152 5.20 -4.36 -11.77
C VAL A 152 3.88 -4.08 -11.08
N VAL A 153 2.99 -3.37 -11.78
CA VAL A 153 1.64 -3.10 -11.29
C VAL A 153 0.57 -3.45 -12.31
N ILE A 154 -0.57 -3.89 -11.80
CA ILE A 154 -1.85 -3.95 -12.51
C ILE A 154 -2.68 -2.77 -12.04
N ARG A 155 -3.23 -2.01 -12.98
CA ARG A 155 -4.10 -0.87 -12.69
C ARG A 155 -5.36 -0.85 -13.55
N SER A 156 -6.31 -0.01 -13.15
CA SER A 156 -7.40 0.42 -14.03
C SER A 156 -6.90 1.22 -15.25
N THR A 157 -7.44 0.92 -16.43
CA THR A 157 -7.13 1.67 -17.67
C THR A 157 -7.85 3.01 -17.75
N ARG A 158 -8.99 3.15 -17.06
CA ARG A 158 -9.79 4.39 -16.99
C ARG A 158 -10.04 4.81 -15.54
N ASP A 159 -10.34 6.10 -15.35
CA ASP A 159 -10.73 6.65 -14.04
C ASP A 159 -11.93 5.82 -13.53
N LEU A 160 -11.90 5.45 -12.26
CA LEU A 160 -13.00 4.72 -11.66
C LEU A 160 -14.27 5.59 -11.61
N PRO A 161 -15.47 4.98 -11.62
CA PRO A 161 -16.72 5.72 -11.46
C PRO A 161 -16.78 6.49 -10.13
N ALA A 162 -17.76 7.38 -9.98
CA ALA A 162 -17.98 8.12 -8.73
C ALA A 162 -18.20 7.18 -7.53
N GLU A 163 -18.85 6.04 -7.75
CA GLU A 163 -19.02 5.01 -6.74
C GLU A 163 -18.63 3.66 -7.33
N TYR A 164 -17.84 2.90 -6.58
CA TYR A 164 -17.30 1.64 -7.05
C TYR A 164 -16.92 0.72 -5.90
N ARG A 165 -16.76 -0.56 -6.24
CA ARG A 165 -16.00 -1.52 -5.47
C ARG A 165 -15.04 -2.25 -6.39
N VAL A 166 -13.75 -2.26 -6.03
CA VAL A 166 -12.74 -3.11 -6.68
C VAL A 166 -12.39 -4.24 -5.74
N GLU A 167 -12.25 -5.46 -6.26
CA GLU A 167 -11.91 -6.66 -5.51
C GLU A 167 -10.79 -7.42 -6.23
N MET A 168 -9.87 -8.01 -5.47
CA MET A 168 -8.76 -8.84 -5.96
C MET A 168 -8.63 -10.08 -5.08
N THR A 169 -8.44 -11.24 -5.72
CA THR A 169 -8.16 -12.51 -5.02
C THR A 169 -6.69 -12.90 -5.18
N LEU A 170 -5.95 -12.92 -4.07
CA LEU A 170 -4.53 -13.26 -3.98
C LEU A 170 -4.37 -14.75 -3.66
N ARG A 171 -3.66 -15.48 -4.53
CA ARG A 171 -3.41 -16.94 -4.42
C ARG A 171 -1.93 -17.28 -4.23
N GLY A 172 -1.04 -16.30 -4.21
CA GLY A 172 0.39 -16.52 -3.93
C GLY A 172 1.10 -15.22 -3.61
N LEU A 173 2.05 -15.28 -2.67
CA LEU A 173 2.81 -14.11 -2.24
C LEU A 173 4.22 -14.50 -1.75
N ASP A 174 5.23 -13.90 -2.36
CA ASP A 174 6.63 -14.05 -2.00
C ASP A 174 7.40 -12.72 -2.09
N PHE A 175 6.84 -11.68 -1.47
CA PHE A 175 7.42 -10.34 -1.35
C PHE A 175 7.88 -10.08 0.10
N GLY A 176 8.71 -10.99 0.63
CA GLY A 176 9.26 -10.95 1.99
C GLY A 176 8.28 -11.36 3.09
N GLY A 177 8.68 -11.05 4.33
CA GLY A 177 8.11 -11.61 5.56
C GLY A 177 8.69 -12.99 5.89
N GLN A 178 8.29 -13.60 7.01
CA GLN A 178 8.76 -14.95 7.33
C GLN A 178 8.12 -16.00 6.41
N ARG A 179 8.87 -17.06 6.10
CA ARG A 179 8.39 -18.30 5.48
C ARG A 179 8.72 -19.46 6.39
N GLY A 180 7.70 -20.20 6.84
CA GLY A 180 7.88 -21.27 7.82
C GLY A 180 8.53 -20.81 9.13
N GLY A 181 8.28 -19.56 9.55
CA GLY A 181 8.87 -18.96 10.76
C GLY A 181 10.29 -18.41 10.60
N SER A 182 10.88 -18.44 9.40
CA SER A 182 12.22 -17.92 9.14
C SER A 182 12.21 -16.70 8.22
N TRP A 183 13.04 -15.72 8.53
CA TRP A 183 13.37 -14.60 7.63
C TRP A 183 14.48 -14.96 6.62
N ASP A 184 15.30 -15.94 6.97
CA ASP A 184 16.42 -16.44 6.19
C ASP A 184 15.94 -17.74 5.53
N TYR A 185 15.63 -17.67 4.24
CA TYR A 185 14.92 -18.73 3.52
C TYR A 185 15.86 -19.88 3.18
N PRO A 186 15.37 -21.13 3.05
CA PRO A 186 16.22 -22.29 2.78
C PRO A 186 17.00 -22.22 1.46
N ASP A 187 16.53 -21.42 0.51
CA ASP A 187 17.18 -21.18 -0.79
C ASP A 187 18.25 -20.07 -0.74
N GLY A 188 18.57 -19.56 0.46
CA GLY A 188 19.57 -18.52 0.69
C GLY A 188 19.04 -17.10 0.55
N ARG A 189 17.76 -16.91 0.22
CA ARG A 189 17.14 -15.58 0.19
C ARG A 189 16.95 -15.02 1.60
N ILE A 190 17.00 -13.70 1.71
CA ILE A 190 16.78 -12.98 2.98
C ILE A 190 15.62 -12.03 2.76
N ASN A 191 14.54 -12.19 3.54
CA ASN A 191 13.32 -11.38 3.38
C ASN A 191 12.78 -11.37 1.93
N GLY A 192 12.87 -12.49 1.22
CA GLY A 192 12.46 -12.63 -0.18
C GLY A 192 13.50 -12.21 -1.22
N TYR A 193 14.54 -11.45 -0.85
CA TYR A 193 15.58 -11.01 -1.79
C TYR A 193 16.60 -12.10 -2.09
N SER A 194 17.00 -12.19 -3.35
CA SER A 194 18.17 -12.92 -3.80
C SER A 194 19.45 -12.46 -3.08
N PRO A 195 20.41 -13.39 -2.83
CA PRO A 195 21.64 -13.09 -2.10
C PRO A 195 22.65 -12.26 -2.91
N ASP A 196 22.51 -12.21 -4.23
CA ASP A 196 23.48 -11.61 -5.13
C ASP A 196 23.42 -10.08 -5.12
N GLY A 197 24.60 -9.46 -5.25
CA GLY A 197 24.74 -8.01 -5.33
C GLY A 197 24.35 -7.24 -4.07
N CYS A 198 24.56 -5.93 -4.10
CA CYS A 198 23.99 -5.02 -3.11
C CYS A 198 22.54 -4.70 -3.49
N LYS A 199 21.65 -4.67 -2.49
CA LYS A 199 20.24 -4.32 -2.64
C LYS A 199 20.00 -3.04 -1.87
N THR A 200 19.75 -1.93 -2.56
CA THR A 200 19.70 -0.62 -1.89
C THR A 200 18.58 0.25 -2.42
N ASN A 201 18.26 1.31 -1.68
CA ASN A 201 17.30 2.31 -2.11
C ASN A 201 17.85 3.31 -3.15
N PHE A 202 19.00 3.02 -3.75
CA PHE A 202 19.59 3.84 -4.81
C PHE A 202 18.64 4.05 -6.00
N PRO A 203 18.62 5.22 -6.67
CA PRO A 203 19.22 6.49 -6.29
C PRO A 203 18.25 7.40 -5.50
N TRP A 204 17.08 6.90 -5.12
CA TRP A 204 16.02 7.70 -4.52
C TRP A 204 15.96 7.53 -3.01
N ALA A 205 16.73 8.35 -2.30
CA ALA A 205 16.69 8.47 -0.85
C ALA A 205 15.92 9.74 -0.43
N SER A 206 15.37 9.73 0.78
CA SER A 206 14.74 10.92 1.38
C SER A 206 15.74 11.87 2.06
N GLY A 207 17.04 11.59 1.96
CA GLY A 207 18.13 12.40 2.52
C GLY A 207 19.42 11.61 2.68
N GLY A 208 20.47 12.28 3.18
CA GLY A 208 21.79 11.70 3.40
C GLY A 208 22.81 12.05 2.31
N ASP A 209 23.88 11.28 2.22
CA ASP A 209 24.94 11.48 1.23
C ASP A 209 24.60 10.76 -0.08
N PHE A 210 24.39 11.53 -1.15
CA PHE A 210 24.11 11.04 -2.50
C PHE A 210 25.38 10.80 -3.32
N ALA A 211 26.57 11.24 -2.86
CA ALA A 211 27.82 11.07 -3.60
C ALA A 211 28.42 9.65 -3.46
N ARG A 212 27.98 8.90 -2.44
CA ARG A 212 28.51 7.57 -2.14
C ARG A 212 28.21 6.53 -3.24
N PRO A 213 29.06 5.49 -3.39
CA PRO A 213 28.79 4.35 -4.28
C PRO A 213 27.48 3.63 -3.93
N GLU A 214 26.80 3.04 -4.90
CA GLU A 214 25.48 2.39 -4.73
C GLU A 214 25.45 1.42 -3.54
N CYS A 215 26.46 0.55 -3.38
CA CYS A 215 26.46 -0.44 -2.30
C CYS A 215 26.64 0.14 -0.88
N GLU A 216 26.86 1.45 -0.73
CA GLU A 216 26.89 2.15 0.56
C GLU A 216 25.55 2.84 0.88
N TRP A 217 24.54 2.72 0.01
CA TRP A 217 23.19 3.19 0.25
C TRP A 217 22.44 2.27 1.23
N ALA A 218 21.26 2.71 1.68
CA ALA A 218 20.52 1.97 2.68
C ALA A 218 20.13 0.58 2.13
N ASN A 219 20.53 -0.47 2.85
CA ASN A 219 20.33 -1.85 2.42
C ASN A 219 18.86 -2.28 2.60
N VAL A 220 18.14 -2.46 1.50
CA VAL A 220 16.71 -2.83 1.53
C VAL A 220 16.50 -4.31 1.88
N ARG A 221 17.47 -5.19 1.58
CA ARG A 221 17.41 -6.64 1.89
C ARG A 221 17.22 -6.89 3.38
N THR A 222 17.89 -6.11 4.21
CA THR A 222 17.82 -6.19 5.68
C THR A 222 16.97 -5.08 6.29
N ASP A 223 16.25 -4.31 5.48
CA ASP A 223 15.32 -3.28 5.94
C ASP A 223 13.88 -3.73 5.73
N SER A 224 13.37 -3.64 4.50
CA SER A 224 11.96 -3.93 4.17
C SER A 224 11.78 -4.49 2.77
N ASN A 225 10.89 -5.47 2.65
CA ASN A 225 10.23 -5.85 1.41
C ASN A 225 8.72 -5.52 1.50
N GLY A 226 7.91 -5.75 0.48
CA GLY A 226 6.50 -5.43 0.55
C GLY A 226 5.71 -5.66 -0.74
N PHE A 227 4.41 -5.44 -0.65
CA PHE A 227 3.49 -5.58 -1.77
C PHE A 227 2.25 -4.74 -1.54
N TYR A 228 1.74 -4.08 -2.58
CA TYR A 228 0.46 -3.37 -2.52
C TYR A 228 -0.65 -4.32 -2.93
N TYR A 229 -1.39 -4.82 -1.94
CA TYR A 229 -2.54 -5.70 -2.16
C TYR A 229 -3.63 -4.97 -2.93
N MET A 230 -3.91 -3.72 -2.56
CA MET A 230 -4.74 -2.80 -3.32
C MET A 230 -4.53 -1.37 -2.83
N SER A 231 -4.38 -0.41 -3.74
CA SER A 231 -4.32 1.02 -3.43
C SER A 231 -5.18 1.82 -4.38
N ILE A 232 -5.70 2.96 -3.94
CA ILE A 232 -6.30 3.98 -4.80
C ILE A 232 -5.33 5.15 -4.89
N MET A 233 -4.89 5.42 -6.11
CA MET A 233 -3.96 6.50 -6.44
C MET A 233 -4.73 7.72 -6.93
N ASP A 234 -4.10 8.89 -6.83
CA ASP A 234 -4.67 10.21 -7.15
C ASP A 234 -4.28 10.78 -8.53
N TYR A 235 -3.61 9.97 -9.37
CA TYR A 235 -3.11 10.35 -10.69
C TYR A 235 -3.49 9.32 -11.76
N ARG A 236 -3.52 9.72 -13.03
CA ARG A 236 -4.08 8.88 -14.13
C ARG A 236 -3.14 7.78 -14.61
N GLN A 237 -1.87 8.11 -14.80
CA GLN A 237 -0.88 7.21 -15.39
C GLN A 237 -0.17 6.42 -14.29
N VAL A 238 -0.94 5.68 -13.48
CA VAL A 238 -0.40 4.87 -12.39
C VAL A 238 0.61 3.87 -12.92
N ALA A 239 1.84 3.92 -12.42
CA ALA A 239 2.95 3.09 -12.84
C ALA A 239 3.95 2.95 -11.68
N PRO A 240 4.97 2.08 -11.79
CA PRO A 240 6.04 2.07 -10.81
C PRO A 240 6.77 3.41 -10.79
N HIS A 241 7.08 3.96 -9.62
CA HIS A 241 7.90 5.16 -9.46
C HIS A 241 8.87 4.95 -8.32
N ASN A 242 9.70 5.95 -8.04
CA ASN A 242 10.46 6.00 -6.80
C ASN A 242 9.53 5.98 -5.56
N ASN A 243 10.06 5.53 -4.42
CA ASN A 243 9.29 5.42 -3.17
C ASN A 243 8.67 6.74 -2.69
N VAL A 244 9.33 7.89 -2.89
CA VAL A 244 8.80 9.19 -2.46
C VAL A 244 7.52 9.54 -3.20
N PHE A 245 7.53 9.40 -4.52
CA PHE A 245 6.38 9.63 -5.39
C PHE A 245 5.17 8.80 -4.96
N VAL A 246 5.36 7.48 -4.83
CA VAL A 246 4.28 6.58 -4.46
C VAL A 246 3.70 6.94 -3.09
N HIS A 247 4.52 7.37 -2.13
CA HIS A 247 4.05 7.78 -0.81
C HIS A 247 3.30 9.12 -0.78
N ALA A 248 3.44 9.97 -1.82
CA ALA A 248 2.71 11.24 -1.95
C ALA A 248 1.36 11.10 -2.68
N HIS A 249 1.18 10.03 -3.45
CA HIS A 249 0.07 9.89 -4.42
C HIS A 249 -0.95 8.79 -4.11
N ARG A 250 -1.07 8.40 -2.84
CA ARG A 250 -2.03 7.41 -2.36
C ARG A 250 -3.17 8.11 -1.64
N LYS A 251 -4.41 7.71 -1.92
CA LYS A 251 -5.58 8.13 -1.12
C LYS A 251 -5.83 7.13 0.01
N VAL A 252 -5.86 5.85 -0.36
CA VAL A 252 -6.00 4.72 0.56
C VAL A 252 -5.14 3.55 0.07
N ALA A 253 -4.59 2.76 0.99
CA ALA A 253 -3.76 1.61 0.64
C ALA A 253 -3.92 0.46 1.63
N MET A 254 -4.05 -0.76 1.10
CA MET A 254 -3.73 -1.99 1.79
C MET A 254 -2.39 -2.49 1.26
N ASP A 255 -1.35 -2.41 2.10
CA ASP A 255 0.01 -2.82 1.75
C ASP A 255 0.62 -3.73 2.81
N GLY A 256 1.65 -4.45 2.40
CA GLY A 256 2.56 -5.17 3.30
C GLY A 256 3.85 -4.38 3.43
N TYR A 257 4.28 -4.10 4.67
CA TYR A 257 5.57 -3.48 4.98
C TYR A 257 6.43 -4.45 5.80
N ASN A 258 7.07 -5.37 5.09
CA ASN A 258 7.67 -6.58 5.65
C ASN A 258 9.10 -6.29 6.10
N ARG A 259 9.24 -5.77 7.32
CA ARG A 259 10.49 -5.30 7.91
C ARG A 259 11.32 -6.43 8.54
N TYR A 260 12.54 -6.64 8.05
CA TYR A 260 13.40 -7.74 8.49
C TYR A 260 13.81 -7.59 9.96
N LYS A 261 13.45 -8.59 10.79
CA LYS A 261 13.84 -8.70 12.22
C LYS A 261 13.69 -7.38 13.01
N TYR A 262 12.66 -6.59 12.72
CA TYR A 262 12.46 -5.29 13.33
C TYR A 262 12.07 -5.40 14.82
N THR A 263 12.79 -4.66 15.67
CA THR A 263 12.59 -4.63 17.14
C THR A 263 12.29 -3.23 17.67
N GLY A 264 12.17 -2.23 16.80
CA GLY A 264 11.83 -0.87 17.18
C GLY A 264 10.35 -0.71 17.57
N THR A 265 9.99 0.49 17.99
CA THR A 265 8.62 0.84 18.41
C THR A 265 7.77 1.47 17.30
N GLY A 266 8.36 1.70 16.13
CA GLY A 266 7.70 2.34 14.99
C GLY A 266 6.77 1.42 14.21
N LEU A 267 6.66 0.14 14.57
CA LEU A 267 5.77 -0.85 13.95
C LEU A 267 5.11 -1.70 15.05
N LEU A 268 3.82 -1.98 14.87
CA LEU A 268 3.00 -2.78 15.77
C LEU A 268 2.11 -3.73 14.97
N ASN A 269 1.74 -4.84 15.60
CA ASN A 269 0.68 -5.71 15.10
C ASN A 269 -0.55 -5.56 15.97
N CYS A 270 -1.72 -5.48 15.36
CA CYS A 270 -2.96 -5.67 16.10
C CYS A 270 -3.21 -7.16 16.28
N ASN A 271 -3.50 -7.60 17.52
CA ASN A 271 -4.08 -8.90 17.79
C ASN A 271 -5.61 -8.74 17.94
N PRO A 272 -6.42 -9.14 16.94
CA PRO A 272 -7.88 -8.95 16.96
C PRO A 272 -8.60 -9.68 18.10
N VAL A 273 -8.02 -10.78 18.61
CA VAL A 273 -8.63 -11.58 19.66
C VAL A 273 -8.49 -10.89 21.01
N THR A 274 -7.29 -10.37 21.32
CA THR A 274 -7.02 -9.69 22.59
C THR A 274 -7.37 -8.20 22.54
N LYS A 275 -7.54 -7.64 21.34
CA LYS A 275 -7.71 -6.20 21.06
C LYS A 275 -6.54 -5.37 21.60
N GLN A 276 -5.34 -5.96 21.64
CA GLN A 276 -4.12 -5.29 22.09
C GLN A 276 -3.13 -5.16 20.94
N TYR A 277 -2.37 -4.08 20.98
CA TYR A 277 -1.20 -3.92 20.12
C TYR A 277 -0.05 -4.75 20.68
N GLU A 278 0.59 -5.49 19.80
CA GLU A 278 1.77 -6.29 20.08
C GLU A 278 2.98 -5.69 19.35
N PRO A 279 4.20 -5.84 19.89
CA PRO A 279 5.40 -5.50 19.14
C PRO A 279 5.43 -6.20 17.79
N TYR A 280 6.02 -5.57 16.78
CA TYR A 280 6.13 -6.16 15.44
C TYR A 280 6.76 -7.56 15.44
N SER A 281 7.72 -7.81 16.34
CA SER A 281 8.38 -9.10 16.51
C SER A 281 7.47 -10.24 16.99
N ALA A 282 6.24 -9.94 17.42
CA ALA A 282 5.25 -10.95 17.78
C ALA A 282 4.56 -11.58 16.55
N GLY A 283 4.61 -10.90 15.39
CA GLY A 283 4.05 -11.39 14.14
C GLY A 283 5.09 -12.08 13.25
N THR A 284 4.62 -12.54 12.09
CA THR A 284 5.42 -13.19 11.05
C THR A 284 6.07 -12.18 10.09
N GLY A 285 5.71 -10.89 10.24
CA GLY A 285 6.14 -9.85 9.31
C GLY A 285 5.50 -9.94 7.94
N ASN A 286 4.32 -10.59 7.85
CA ASN A 286 3.43 -10.59 6.68
C ASN A 286 2.16 -9.78 7.02
N GLY A 287 2.34 -8.67 7.72
CA GLY A 287 1.27 -7.80 8.17
C GLY A 287 0.60 -7.07 7.01
N VAL A 288 -0.72 -6.86 7.11
CA VAL A 288 -1.46 -5.96 6.21
C VAL A 288 -1.75 -4.67 6.95
N ASN A 289 -1.21 -3.56 6.45
CA ASN A 289 -1.61 -2.24 6.90
C ASN A 289 -2.89 -1.83 6.17
N ALA A 290 -3.81 -1.17 6.86
CA ALA A 290 -4.97 -0.52 6.25
C ALA A 290 -4.85 0.99 6.45
N LEU A 291 -4.35 1.68 5.44
CA LEU A 291 -3.93 3.08 5.52
C LEU A 291 -4.92 4.00 4.81
N PHE A 292 -5.47 4.96 5.54
CA PHE A 292 -6.14 6.14 4.96
C PHE A 292 -5.17 7.31 5.01
N MET A 293 -4.72 7.81 3.86
CA MET A 293 -3.74 8.90 3.81
C MET A 293 -4.39 10.23 4.20
N THR A 294 -3.64 11.16 4.76
CA THR A 294 -4.11 12.48 5.20
C THR A 294 -3.36 13.61 4.52
N ASP A 295 -3.82 14.84 4.70
CA ASP A 295 -3.16 16.09 4.30
C ASP A 295 -1.96 16.49 5.17
N ASP A 296 -1.74 15.80 6.29
CA ASP A 296 -0.57 16.00 7.11
C ASP A 296 0.67 15.33 6.52
N ARG A 297 1.85 15.88 6.82
CA ARG A 297 3.12 15.24 6.50
C ARG A 297 3.48 14.17 7.52
N ARG A 298 3.94 13.03 6.99
CA ARG A 298 4.78 12.00 7.63
C ARG A 298 5.75 12.57 8.67
N TYR A 299 6.74 13.19 8.07
CA TYR A 299 7.91 13.72 8.74
C TYR A 299 8.14 15.09 8.14
N ALA A 300 8.39 16.11 8.95
CA ALA A 300 8.60 17.46 8.44
C ALA A 300 9.75 17.56 7.42
N THR A 301 10.72 16.64 7.50
CA THR A 301 11.91 16.59 6.66
C THR A 301 11.84 15.58 5.51
N MET A 302 10.73 14.84 5.36
CA MET A 302 10.59 13.85 4.28
C MET A 302 9.22 14.02 3.60
N PRO A 303 9.16 13.89 2.27
CA PRO A 303 7.91 13.88 1.54
C PRO A 303 7.14 12.60 1.87
N GLY A 304 5.82 12.69 1.75
CA GLY A 304 4.90 11.62 2.08
C GLY A 304 3.86 12.05 3.10
N THR A 305 2.65 11.55 2.91
CA THR A 305 1.51 11.85 3.76
C THR A 305 1.54 11.01 5.04
N GLU A 306 1.03 11.58 6.12
CA GLU A 306 0.62 10.82 7.30
C GLU A 306 -0.62 9.99 6.98
N TYR A 307 -0.88 9.00 7.82
CA TYR A 307 -2.01 8.10 7.64
C TYR A 307 -2.73 7.76 8.93
N LEU A 308 -3.98 7.37 8.75
CA LEU A 308 -4.89 6.91 9.76
C LEU A 308 -5.06 5.40 9.59
N MET A 309 -4.98 4.70 10.72
CA MET A 309 -5.02 3.24 10.76
C MET A 309 -6.17 2.82 11.66
N GLN A 310 -7.16 2.14 11.09
CA GLN A 310 -8.22 1.49 11.85
C GLN A 310 -7.89 0.00 11.97
N SER A 311 -8.11 -0.55 13.16
CA SER A 311 -7.93 -1.97 13.45
C SER A 311 -8.87 -2.40 14.57
N GLU A 312 -8.97 -3.69 14.84
CA GLU A 312 -9.71 -4.20 16.00
C GLU A 312 -9.12 -3.76 17.35
N CYS A 313 -7.88 -3.29 17.35
CA CYS A 313 -7.17 -2.74 18.51
C CYS A 313 -7.43 -1.23 18.68
N GLY A 314 -8.24 -0.64 17.80
CA GLY A 314 -8.63 0.76 17.81
C GLY A 314 -7.95 1.61 16.76
N PHE A 315 -7.98 2.92 16.98
CA PHE A 315 -7.54 3.94 16.04
C PHE A 315 -6.08 4.40 16.29
N ARG A 316 -5.34 4.38 15.17
CA ARG A 316 -4.01 4.92 14.81
C ARG A 316 -3.95 6.29 14.11
N LYS A 317 -3.25 7.30 14.65
CA LYS A 317 -2.67 8.39 13.84
C LYS A 317 -1.26 8.70 14.34
N GLY A 318 -0.30 8.75 13.42
CA GLY A 318 1.10 8.99 13.75
C GLY A 318 1.76 7.93 14.63
N GLY A 319 3.04 8.12 14.90
CA GLY A 319 3.85 7.14 15.65
C GLY A 319 4.02 5.83 14.87
N ALA A 320 3.61 4.72 15.47
CA ALA A 320 3.82 3.39 14.91
C ALA A 320 2.87 3.07 13.74
N ILE A 321 3.39 2.41 12.71
CA ILE A 321 2.57 1.77 11.67
C ILE A 321 1.95 0.51 12.28
N VAL A 322 0.65 0.32 12.06
CA VAL A 322 -0.13 -0.80 12.58
C VAL A 322 -0.52 -1.73 11.45
N SER A 323 -0.03 -2.97 11.52
CA SER A 323 -0.63 -4.07 10.77
C SER A 323 -1.98 -4.41 11.40
N ALA A 324 -3.07 -4.29 10.64
CA ALA A 324 -4.42 -4.61 11.11
C ALA A 324 -4.60 -6.12 11.33
N VAL A 325 -3.90 -6.92 10.52
CA VAL A 325 -3.85 -8.38 10.57
C VAL A 325 -2.46 -8.87 10.14
N ASP A 326 -2.16 -10.13 10.44
CA ASP A 326 -0.95 -10.83 9.98
C ASP A 326 -1.35 -12.04 9.13
N MET A 327 -0.91 -12.04 7.87
CA MET A 327 -1.22 -13.09 6.91
C MET A 327 -0.38 -14.35 7.17
N LYS A 328 -0.84 -15.45 6.58
CA LYS A 328 -0.16 -16.74 6.56
C LYS A 328 0.08 -17.17 5.11
N PRO A 329 1.14 -16.67 4.45
CA PRO A 329 1.43 -17.03 3.06
C PRO A 329 1.65 -18.52 2.82
N GLU A 330 2.02 -19.29 3.86
CA GLU A 330 2.19 -20.74 3.81
C GLU A 330 0.89 -21.51 3.56
N LEU A 331 -0.27 -20.87 3.74
CA LEU A 331 -1.57 -21.47 3.42
C LEU A 331 -2.00 -21.22 1.97
N LEU A 332 -1.21 -20.47 1.20
CA LEU A 332 -1.43 -20.28 -0.23
C LEU A 332 -0.81 -21.44 -1.02
N PRO A 333 -1.48 -21.94 -2.08
CA PRO A 333 -2.68 -21.39 -2.72
C PRO A 333 -4.03 -21.85 -2.12
N GLU A 334 -4.05 -22.81 -1.18
CA GLU A 334 -5.27 -23.48 -0.73
C GLU A 334 -6.23 -22.56 0.04
N GLN A 335 -5.72 -21.49 0.64
CA GLN A 335 -6.48 -20.49 1.39
C GLN A 335 -6.19 -19.09 0.82
N PRO A 336 -6.85 -18.68 -0.28
CA PRO A 336 -6.63 -17.37 -0.88
C PRO A 336 -7.11 -16.24 0.04
N TYR A 337 -6.56 -15.05 -0.18
CA TYR A 337 -7.01 -13.81 0.45
C TYR A 337 -7.77 -12.96 -0.55
N THR A 338 -8.78 -12.24 -0.07
CA THR A 338 -9.50 -11.25 -0.88
C THR A 338 -9.26 -9.87 -0.29
N PHE A 339 -8.93 -8.92 -1.15
CA PHE A 339 -8.77 -7.51 -0.82
C PHE A 339 -9.73 -6.68 -1.64
N ALA A 340 -10.40 -5.72 -1.03
CA ALA A 340 -11.30 -4.84 -1.73
C ALA A 340 -11.28 -3.40 -1.20
N ILE A 341 -11.51 -2.45 -2.11
CA ILE A 341 -11.71 -1.04 -1.77
C ILE A 341 -13.03 -0.58 -2.40
N GLU A 342 -13.85 0.08 -1.59
CA GLU A 342 -15.13 0.68 -1.98
C GLU A 342 -15.04 2.20 -1.85
N ARG A 343 -15.61 2.93 -2.80
CA ARG A 343 -15.99 4.34 -2.66
C ARG A 343 -17.50 4.44 -2.79
N ARG A 344 -18.18 4.92 -1.75
CA ARG A 344 -19.64 5.08 -1.72
C ARG A 344 -20.06 6.05 -0.62
N ASP A 345 -21.12 6.83 -0.86
CA ASP A 345 -21.77 7.65 0.17
C ASP A 345 -20.79 8.59 0.90
N GLY A 346 -19.83 9.15 0.17
CA GLY A 346 -18.85 10.09 0.73
C GLY A 346 -17.77 9.43 1.61
N ALA A 347 -17.48 8.13 1.43
CA ALA A 347 -16.52 7.39 2.21
C ALA A 347 -15.69 6.41 1.36
N TYR A 348 -14.53 6.03 1.89
CA TYR A 348 -13.80 4.84 1.46
C TYR A 348 -13.96 3.71 2.48
N THR A 349 -14.08 2.47 1.99
CA THR A 349 -14.01 1.25 2.81
C THR A 349 -12.93 0.33 2.29
N MET A 350 -12.01 -0.09 3.16
CA MET A 350 -11.05 -1.17 2.90
C MET A 350 -11.56 -2.47 3.53
N GLU A 351 -11.53 -3.56 2.77
CA GLU A 351 -11.93 -4.89 3.22
C GLU A 351 -10.84 -5.91 2.92
N MET A 352 -10.57 -6.78 3.90
CA MET A 352 -9.65 -7.91 3.75
C MET A 352 -10.24 -9.17 4.36
N SER A 353 -10.14 -10.28 3.64
CA SER A 353 -10.68 -11.58 4.02
C SER A 353 -9.66 -12.69 3.80
N GLY A 354 -9.56 -13.64 4.73
CA GLY A 354 -8.63 -14.76 4.62
C GLY A 354 -8.42 -15.48 5.95
N VAL A 355 -7.33 -16.24 6.07
CA VAL A 355 -6.93 -16.94 7.30
C VAL A 355 -5.73 -16.22 7.93
N PHE A 356 -5.94 -15.51 9.03
CA PHE A 356 -4.91 -14.69 9.68
C PHE A 356 -4.32 -15.37 10.92
N ALA A 357 -3.08 -15.05 11.27
CA ALA A 357 -2.30 -15.74 12.29
C ALA A 357 -2.97 -15.77 13.68
N HIS A 358 -3.60 -14.68 14.11
CA HIS A 358 -4.16 -14.54 15.46
C HIS A 358 -5.63 -14.99 15.60
N VAL A 359 -6.41 -14.94 14.52
CA VAL A 359 -7.89 -15.09 14.59
C VAL A 359 -8.44 -16.20 13.69
N GLY A 360 -7.60 -16.81 12.84
CA GLY A 360 -8.05 -17.78 11.84
C GLY A 360 -8.84 -17.11 10.72
N ARG A 361 -9.89 -17.77 10.22
CA ARG A 361 -10.71 -17.24 9.12
C ARG A 361 -11.52 -16.03 9.60
N ALA A 362 -11.28 -14.87 9.00
CA ALA A 362 -12.02 -13.64 9.32
C ALA A 362 -12.18 -12.74 8.09
N THR A 363 -13.04 -11.73 8.23
CA THR A 363 -13.17 -10.60 7.30
C THR A 363 -13.19 -9.33 8.13
N PHE A 364 -12.35 -8.37 7.76
CA PHE A 364 -12.27 -7.07 8.40
C PHE A 364 -12.65 -5.99 7.40
N ARG A 365 -13.45 -5.02 7.85
CA ARG A 365 -13.90 -3.87 7.07
C ARG A 365 -13.64 -2.60 7.87
N TYR A 366 -12.92 -1.66 7.27
CA TYR A 366 -12.60 -0.37 7.87
C TYR A 366 -13.15 0.73 6.97
N THR A 367 -14.01 1.58 7.51
CA THR A 367 -14.71 2.62 6.76
C THR A 367 -14.39 3.99 7.34
N ARG A 368 -14.14 4.95 6.46
CA ARG A 368 -13.91 6.33 6.85
C ARG A 368 -14.54 7.28 5.82
N ALA A 369 -15.32 8.24 6.32
CA ALA A 369 -15.81 9.33 5.50
C ALA A 369 -14.66 10.16 4.94
N PHE A 370 -14.85 10.81 3.80
CA PHE A 370 -13.86 11.69 3.16
C PHE A 370 -13.28 12.73 4.11
N VAL A 371 -14.10 13.24 5.02
CA VAL A 371 -13.66 14.01 6.19
C VAL A 371 -14.38 13.46 7.40
N GLN A 372 -13.64 13.00 8.40
CA GLN A 372 -14.19 12.51 9.65
C GLN A 372 -13.38 13.07 10.81
N ASP A 373 -14.03 13.58 11.86
CA ASP A 373 -13.37 14.12 13.05
C ASP A 373 -12.36 15.25 12.73
N GLY A 374 -12.60 16.01 11.65
CA GLY A 374 -11.73 17.10 11.18
C GLY A 374 -10.55 16.66 10.31
N GLU A 375 -10.39 15.35 10.10
CA GLU A 375 -9.26 14.74 9.39
C GLU A 375 -9.70 14.22 8.02
N PRO A 376 -9.13 14.71 6.91
CA PRO A 376 -9.49 14.27 5.57
C PRO A 376 -8.81 12.96 5.17
N ILE A 377 -9.38 12.31 4.16
CA ILE A 377 -8.65 11.38 3.30
C ILE A 377 -7.99 12.18 2.18
N TRP A 378 -6.67 12.10 2.06
CA TRP A 378 -5.89 12.83 1.07
C TRP A 378 -6.51 12.72 -0.33
N HIS A 379 -6.71 13.88 -0.98
CA HIS A 379 -7.21 13.97 -2.36
C HIS A 379 -8.51 13.19 -2.62
N TYR A 380 -9.42 13.04 -1.65
CA TYR A 380 -10.67 12.27 -1.84
C TYR A 380 -11.57 12.77 -3.00
N ASN A 381 -11.42 14.03 -3.42
CA ASN A 381 -12.23 14.67 -4.44
C ASN A 381 -11.85 14.21 -5.83
N GLN A 382 -12.79 13.55 -6.52
CA GLN A 382 -12.69 13.23 -7.94
C GLN A 382 -13.15 14.39 -8.83
N ARG A 383 -13.93 15.33 -8.27
CA ARG A 383 -14.42 16.52 -8.97
C ARG A 383 -14.15 17.78 -8.16
N PRO A 384 -14.03 18.95 -8.83
CA PRO A 384 -13.79 20.22 -8.16
C PRO A 384 -14.85 20.61 -7.11
N ASP A 385 -16.10 20.20 -7.31
CA ASP A 385 -17.22 20.53 -6.41
C ASP A 385 -17.26 19.68 -5.12
N GLU A 386 -16.48 18.61 -5.03
CA GLU A 386 -16.44 17.75 -3.84
C GLU A 386 -15.56 18.32 -2.72
N TYR A 387 -14.74 19.34 -3.00
CA TYR A 387 -13.77 19.90 -2.06
C TYR A 387 -13.66 21.42 -2.18
N ASP A 388 -13.58 22.10 -1.03
CA ASP A 388 -13.64 23.56 -0.91
C ASP A 388 -12.27 24.23 -0.67
N GLY A 389 -11.17 23.48 -0.66
CA GLY A 389 -9.83 24.04 -0.40
C GLY A 389 -9.42 24.11 1.06
N ARG A 390 -10.23 23.62 2.02
CA ARG A 390 -9.96 23.83 3.45
C ARG A 390 -8.70 23.13 4.00
N PHE A 391 -8.12 22.19 3.26
CA PHE A 391 -6.93 21.40 3.62
C PHE A 391 -5.72 21.74 2.75
N ASP A 392 -5.79 22.86 2.02
CA ASP A 392 -4.69 23.31 1.18
C ASP A 392 -3.50 23.76 2.05
N ALA A 393 -2.29 23.40 1.62
CA ALA A 393 -1.06 23.71 2.35
C ALA A 393 0.12 23.95 1.41
N ASP A 394 1.17 24.55 1.96
CA ASP A 394 2.48 24.60 1.30
C ASP A 394 3.44 23.67 2.05
N TRP A 395 4.18 22.84 1.32
CA TRP A 395 5.21 21.98 1.89
C TRP A 395 6.59 22.42 1.42
N THR A 396 7.50 22.65 2.35
CA THR A 396 8.86 23.13 2.06
C THR A 396 9.90 22.10 2.46
N TRP A 397 10.89 21.88 1.58
CA TRP A 397 12.10 21.11 1.86
C TRP A 397 13.34 21.95 1.64
N GLN A 398 14.35 21.67 2.44
CA GLN A 398 15.67 22.28 2.34
C GLN A 398 16.71 21.17 2.27
N GLY A 399 17.70 21.36 1.40
CA GLY A 399 18.80 20.43 1.23
C GLY A 399 19.98 21.07 0.51
N PRO A 400 21.01 20.28 0.16
CA PRO A 400 22.21 20.76 -0.53
C PRO A 400 21.92 21.44 -1.86
N GLY A 401 20.81 21.11 -2.53
CA GLY A 401 20.40 21.73 -3.79
C GLY A 401 19.60 23.03 -3.63
N GLY A 402 19.32 23.46 -2.41
CA GLY A 402 18.60 24.71 -2.13
C GLY A 402 17.29 24.48 -1.36
N THR A 403 16.26 25.23 -1.72
CA THR A 403 14.93 25.17 -1.09
C THR A 403 13.88 24.93 -2.16
N LEU A 404 13.01 23.95 -1.92
CA LEU A 404 11.82 23.68 -2.71
C LEU A 404 10.58 23.96 -1.86
N THR A 405 9.56 24.55 -2.47
CA THR A 405 8.23 24.64 -1.87
C THR A 405 7.21 24.11 -2.87
N ASP A 406 6.54 23.03 -2.50
CA ASP A 406 5.31 22.57 -3.13
C ASP A 406 4.20 23.49 -2.63
N ARG A 407 3.63 24.27 -3.54
CA ARG A 407 2.65 25.30 -3.18
C ARG A 407 1.27 24.85 -3.56
N GLY A 408 0.33 25.03 -2.64
CA GLY A 408 -1.04 24.61 -2.84
C GLY A 408 -1.09 23.11 -3.11
N THR A 409 -0.67 22.30 -2.15
CA THR A 409 -0.60 20.85 -2.26
C THR A 409 -1.98 20.23 -2.50
N TRP A 410 -3.05 20.91 -2.07
CA TRP A 410 -4.43 20.51 -2.29
C TRP A 410 -5.35 21.73 -2.47
N PRO A 411 -5.28 22.43 -3.61
CA PRO A 411 -5.90 23.73 -3.77
C PRO A 411 -7.40 23.61 -4.05
N ALA A 412 -8.16 24.66 -3.71
CA ALA A 412 -9.57 24.75 -4.06
C ALA A 412 -9.79 24.61 -5.58
N GLY A 413 -10.83 23.89 -5.98
CA GLY A 413 -11.14 23.65 -7.40
C GLY A 413 -10.26 22.58 -8.08
N SER A 414 -9.38 21.91 -7.33
CA SER A 414 -8.64 20.73 -7.79
C SER A 414 -9.55 19.50 -7.97
N ALA A 415 -9.05 18.49 -8.67
CA ALA A 415 -9.73 17.21 -8.83
C ALA A 415 -8.71 16.11 -9.11
N TYR A 416 -8.85 14.99 -8.40
CA TYR A 416 -7.90 13.88 -8.45
C TYR A 416 -8.65 12.59 -8.79
N PRO A 417 -8.34 11.92 -9.92
CA PRO A 417 -9.01 10.68 -10.29
C PRO A 417 -8.77 9.58 -9.26
N ASP A 418 -9.67 8.59 -9.23
CA ASP A 418 -9.38 7.32 -8.57
C ASP A 418 -8.90 6.31 -9.60
N ARG A 419 -7.70 5.79 -9.38
CA ARG A 419 -7.13 4.67 -10.13
C ARG A 419 -6.64 3.63 -9.15
N PHE A 420 -7.18 2.42 -9.21
CA PHE A 420 -6.63 1.36 -8.37
C PHE A 420 -5.29 0.84 -8.92
N MET A 421 -4.50 0.29 -8.02
CA MET A 421 -3.21 -0.33 -8.26
C MET A 421 -3.05 -1.59 -7.40
N ILE A 422 -2.48 -2.65 -7.98
CA ILE A 422 -2.10 -3.91 -7.32
C ILE A 422 -0.70 -4.26 -7.80
N GLY A 423 0.25 -4.59 -6.92
CA GLY A 423 1.62 -4.95 -7.33
C GLY A 423 2.72 -4.30 -6.50
N ASP A 424 3.92 -4.24 -7.07
CA ASP A 424 5.01 -3.41 -6.57
C ASP A 424 5.12 -2.12 -7.39
N PRO A 425 4.83 -0.95 -6.78
CA PRO A 425 5.04 0.34 -7.42
C PRO A 425 6.44 0.92 -7.19
N HIS A 426 7.32 0.32 -6.39
CA HIS A 426 8.54 0.96 -5.92
C HIS A 426 9.79 0.48 -6.68
N MET A 427 10.31 1.33 -7.55
CA MET A 427 11.46 1.00 -8.41
C MET A 427 12.81 0.82 -7.70
N ASN A 428 12.86 0.86 -6.37
CA ASN A 428 14.08 0.76 -5.57
C ASN A 428 13.90 0.00 -4.25
N PHE A 429 12.80 -0.73 -4.07
CA PHE A 429 12.54 -1.44 -2.82
C PHE A 429 12.26 -2.92 -3.01
N TYR A 430 11.22 -3.37 -3.70
CA TYR A 430 10.73 -4.75 -3.50
C TYR A 430 11.20 -5.76 -4.54
N GLU A 431 11.35 -7.01 -4.12
CA GLU A 431 11.73 -8.13 -4.98
C GLU A 431 10.91 -9.34 -4.57
N GLY A 432 10.36 -10.08 -5.52
CA GLY A 432 9.50 -11.20 -5.18
C GLY A 432 8.59 -11.68 -6.30
N SER A 433 7.54 -12.38 -5.90
CA SER A 433 6.47 -12.81 -6.81
C SER A 433 5.11 -12.80 -6.15
N ALA A 434 4.06 -12.64 -6.95
CA ALA A 434 2.68 -12.75 -6.52
C ALA A 434 1.83 -13.49 -7.56
N LYS A 435 0.73 -14.10 -7.09
CA LYS A 435 -0.26 -14.76 -7.95
C LYS A 435 -1.65 -14.24 -7.66
N VAL A 436 -2.35 -13.81 -8.70
CA VAL A 436 -3.69 -13.23 -8.62
C VAL A 436 -4.66 -14.07 -9.43
N ASP A 437 -5.78 -14.47 -8.82
CA ASP A 437 -6.81 -15.29 -9.48
C ASP A 437 -7.77 -14.47 -10.30
N ASP A 438 -8.20 -13.34 -9.74
CA ASP A 438 -9.15 -12.47 -10.39
C ASP A 438 -9.08 -11.04 -9.87
N ILE A 439 -9.56 -10.12 -10.71
CA ILE A 439 -9.84 -8.74 -10.36
C ILE A 439 -11.24 -8.39 -10.86
N ARG A 440 -12.06 -7.81 -9.98
CA ARG A 440 -13.46 -7.47 -10.27
C ARG A 440 -13.74 -6.01 -9.97
N LEU A 441 -14.58 -5.40 -10.79
CA LEU A 441 -15.09 -4.05 -10.61
C LEU A 441 -16.62 -4.10 -10.55
N TYR A 442 -17.16 -3.50 -9.50
CA TYR A 442 -18.59 -3.33 -9.27
C TYR A 442 -18.94 -1.84 -9.18
N VAL A 443 -20.19 -1.53 -9.47
CA VAL A 443 -20.83 -0.22 -9.24
C VAL A 443 -22.15 -0.45 -8.49
N PRO A 444 -22.75 0.56 -7.85
CA PRO A 444 -24.06 0.41 -7.25
C PRO A 444 -25.10 -0.12 -8.25
N ASP A 445 -26.07 -0.90 -7.76
CA ASP A 445 -27.19 -1.45 -8.55
C ASP A 445 -28.06 -0.38 -9.20
#